data_AF-A0A7T7SVI2-F1
#
_entry.id   AF-A0A7T7SVI2-F1
#
_cell.length_a   1.000
_cell.length_b   1.000
_cell.length_c   1.000
_cell.angle_alpha   90.00
_cell.angle_beta   90.00
_cell.angle_gamma   90.00
#
_symmetry.space_group_name_H-M   'P 1'
#
loop_
_entity.id
_entity.type
_entity.pdbx_description
1 polymer ?
#
loop_
_entity_poly.entity_id
_entity_poly.type
_entity_poly.pdbx_seq_one_letter_code
_entity_poly.pdbx_strand_id
1 'polypeptide(L)'
;MNNESTIKWLNALLKKKKARKLHYYPDVVITADKEFYNIDTGEQLISKRNKLALKKQAGEIHTINVNNCYKFLFELKSQRKRAIIKNKLYIAKNDSDTVNEWDMRTYSMKPLSKLGSVVILDEDEEVRQLEPHHVKALLAQTNSKINDDDINESDMYSYLKVSNKGRLMYGTVFNKKLTGLHDRSHTAPYKCHNLKIIKDKSITMYAHRIMAIVFLWKEYQALLDKGVPHHLIVVHHRDANKHNNNLSNLEWVSTAENNRHAREYYKNKHIDENN
;
A
#
# COMPACT_ATOMS: atom_id res chain seq x y z
N MET A 1 -5.03 -6.47 46.12
CA MET A 1 -5.30 -7.92 46.12
C MET A 1 -3.98 -8.64 45.90
N ASN A 2 -3.74 -9.77 46.57
CA ASN A 2 -2.61 -10.62 46.18
C ASN A 2 -2.91 -11.30 44.83
N ASN A 3 -1.87 -11.75 44.14
CA ASN A 3 -1.98 -12.32 42.80
C ASN A 3 -2.97 -13.51 42.73
N GLU A 4 -3.00 -14.35 43.77
CA GLU A 4 -3.90 -15.49 43.84
C GLU A 4 -5.39 -15.09 43.91
N SER A 5 -5.71 -14.04 44.68
CA SER A 5 -7.06 -13.47 44.73
C SER A 5 -7.45 -12.84 43.39
N THR A 6 -6.51 -12.17 42.71
CA THR A 6 -6.73 -11.60 41.38
C THR A 6 -7.04 -12.69 40.35
N ILE A 7 -6.30 -13.81 40.36
CA ILE A 7 -6.56 -14.95 39.47
C ILE A 7 -7.96 -15.54 39.71
N LYS A 8 -8.35 -15.74 40.98
CA LYS A 8 -9.71 -16.21 41.33
C LYS A 8 -10.78 -15.25 40.83
N TRP A 9 -10.58 -13.94 41.01
CA TRP A 9 -11.48 -12.89 40.53
C TRP A 9 -11.59 -12.86 39.00
N LEU A 10 -10.47 -12.91 38.27
CA LEU A 10 -10.45 -12.95 36.80
C LEU A 10 -11.21 -14.17 36.25
N ASN A 11 -11.00 -15.35 36.84
CA ASN A 11 -11.73 -16.56 36.46
C ASN A 11 -13.24 -16.43 36.70
N ALA A 12 -13.67 -15.78 37.79
CA ALA A 12 -15.08 -15.47 38.03
C ALA A 12 -15.65 -14.50 36.97
N LEU A 13 -14.89 -13.48 36.55
CA LEU A 13 -15.30 -12.55 35.50
C LEU A 13 -15.41 -13.23 34.13
N LEU A 14 -14.47 -14.12 33.79
CA LEU A 14 -14.52 -14.91 32.56
C LEU A 14 -15.80 -15.76 32.51
N LYS A 15 -16.14 -16.46 33.61
CA LYS A 15 -17.40 -17.23 33.73
C LYS A 15 -18.63 -16.35 33.53
N LYS A 16 -18.64 -15.15 34.13
CA LYS A 16 -19.74 -14.17 34.00
C LYS A 16 -19.72 -13.42 32.67
N LYS A 17 -18.82 -13.75 31.74
CA LYS A 17 -18.62 -13.04 30.47
C LYS A 17 -18.33 -11.53 30.65
N LYS A 18 -17.87 -11.09 31.82
CA LYS A 18 -17.41 -9.72 32.12
C LYS A 18 -15.92 -9.52 31.83
N ALA A 19 -15.23 -10.58 31.44
CA ALA A 19 -13.88 -10.54 30.89
C ALA A 19 -13.79 -11.43 29.64
N ARG A 20 -12.75 -11.22 28.83
CA ARG A 20 -12.46 -11.98 27.61
C ARG A 20 -10.97 -12.23 27.48
N LYS A 21 -10.58 -13.46 27.12
CA LYS A 21 -9.19 -13.77 26.73
C LYS A 21 -8.90 -13.16 25.36
N LEU A 22 -7.70 -12.62 25.16
CA LEU A 22 -7.23 -12.24 23.84
C LEU A 22 -6.97 -13.52 23.03
N HIS A 23 -7.47 -13.57 21.80
CA HIS A 23 -7.28 -14.74 20.93
C HIS A 23 -5.79 -14.98 20.63
N TYR A 24 -5.05 -13.91 20.35
CA TYR A 24 -3.63 -13.99 19.97
C TYR A 24 -2.66 -14.04 21.17
N TYR A 25 -3.14 -13.74 22.37
CA TYR A 25 -2.39 -13.78 23.63
C TYR A 25 -3.25 -14.47 24.70
N PRO A 26 -3.31 -15.81 24.70
CA PRO A 26 -4.28 -16.56 25.49
C PRO A 26 -4.09 -16.41 27.01
N ASP A 27 -2.90 -15.98 27.42
CA ASP A 27 -2.50 -15.61 28.77
C ASP A 27 -2.96 -14.19 29.16
N VAL A 28 -3.42 -13.38 28.21
CA VAL A 28 -3.87 -12.00 28.46
C VAL A 28 -5.40 -11.93 28.44
N VAL A 29 -5.95 -11.30 29.47
CA VAL A 29 -7.39 -11.08 29.65
C VAL A 29 -7.67 -9.58 29.67
N ILE A 30 -8.73 -9.16 28.99
CA ILE A 30 -9.31 -7.82 29.09
C ILE A 30 -10.63 -7.86 29.87
N THR A 31 -10.84 -6.91 30.77
CA THR A 31 -12.09 -6.72 31.54
C THR A 31 -13.06 -5.78 30.82
N ALA A 32 -14.32 -5.78 31.26
CA ALA A 32 -15.32 -4.82 30.79
C ALA A 32 -14.96 -3.35 31.08
N ASP A 33 -14.02 -3.13 32.01
CA ASP A 33 -13.50 -1.81 32.40
C ASP A 33 -12.25 -1.41 31.60
N LYS A 34 -11.93 -2.15 30.51
CA LYS A 34 -10.77 -1.94 29.62
C LYS A 34 -9.41 -2.15 30.28
N GLU A 35 -9.37 -2.88 31.39
CA GLU A 35 -8.13 -3.25 32.06
C GLU A 35 -7.60 -4.58 31.53
N PHE A 36 -6.28 -4.74 31.52
CA PHE A 36 -5.62 -5.96 31.05
C PHE A 36 -4.87 -6.65 32.16
N TYR A 37 -4.90 -7.97 32.17
CA TYR A 37 -4.21 -8.80 33.15
C TYR A 37 -3.57 -10.01 32.48
N ASN A 38 -2.44 -10.46 33.00
CA ASN A 38 -1.97 -11.81 32.76
C ASN A 38 -2.75 -12.77 33.66
N ILE A 39 -3.42 -13.77 33.07
CA ILE A 39 -4.30 -14.70 33.80
C ILE A 39 -3.53 -15.72 34.63
N ASP A 40 -2.29 -16.00 34.28
CA ASP A 40 -1.45 -16.99 34.94
C ASP A 40 -0.75 -16.38 36.16
N THR A 41 -0.31 -15.12 36.06
CA THR A 41 0.39 -14.42 37.15
C THR A 41 -0.53 -13.53 37.99
N GLY A 42 -1.71 -13.14 37.48
CA GLY A 42 -2.59 -12.15 38.11
C GLY A 42 -2.08 -10.71 37.99
N GLU A 43 -0.97 -10.47 37.28
CA GLU A 43 -0.38 -9.14 37.12
C GLU A 43 -1.21 -8.26 36.20
N GLN A 44 -1.42 -7.01 36.59
CA GLN A 44 -2.07 -6.01 35.74
C GLN A 44 -1.09 -5.48 34.69
N LEU A 45 -1.49 -5.52 33.42
CA LEU A 45 -0.70 -5.01 32.31
C LEU A 45 -1.00 -3.53 32.06
N ILE A 46 -0.01 -2.68 32.27
CA ILE A 46 -0.18 -1.23 32.20
C ILE A 46 -0.20 -0.77 30.74
N SER A 47 -1.29 -0.09 30.36
CA SER A 47 -1.39 0.60 29.06
C SER A 47 -0.96 2.07 29.18
N LYS A 48 -0.38 2.63 28.11
CA LYS A 48 -0.03 4.06 28.01
C LYS A 48 -0.68 4.64 26.75
N ARG A 49 -1.37 5.78 26.87
CA ARG A 49 -2.05 6.46 25.74
C ARG A 49 -2.93 5.50 24.90
N ASN A 50 -3.76 4.69 25.56
CA ASN A 50 -4.61 3.66 24.92
C ASN A 50 -3.85 2.57 24.13
N LYS A 51 -2.57 2.37 24.44
CA LYS A 51 -1.73 1.35 23.82
C LYS A 51 -1.17 0.41 24.88
N LEU A 52 -1.26 -0.88 24.64
CA LEU A 52 -0.65 -1.91 25.48
C LEU A 52 0.46 -2.62 24.69
N ALA A 53 1.64 -2.73 25.28
CA ALA A 53 2.76 -3.45 24.70
C ALA A 53 2.76 -4.89 25.22
N LEU A 54 2.80 -5.87 24.31
CA LEU A 54 2.81 -7.30 24.61
C LEU A 54 4.04 -7.93 23.97
N LYS A 55 4.82 -8.67 24.76
CA LYS A 55 6.00 -9.41 24.30
C LYS A 55 5.60 -10.78 23.79
N LYS A 56 6.14 -11.19 22.65
CA LYS A 56 6.07 -12.59 22.16
C LYS A 56 7.36 -13.34 22.51
N GLN A 57 7.31 -14.68 22.54
CA GLN A 57 8.44 -15.60 22.78
C GLN A 57 9.68 -15.42 21.87
N ALA A 58 9.67 -14.50 20.90
CA ALA A 58 10.77 -14.26 19.96
C ALA A 58 11.20 -12.78 19.87
N GLY A 59 11.32 -12.08 21.01
CA GLY A 59 11.82 -10.70 21.06
C GLY A 59 10.94 -9.62 20.43
N GLU A 60 9.89 -9.99 19.70
CA GLU A 60 8.92 -9.07 19.11
C GLU A 60 8.02 -8.45 20.20
N ILE A 61 8.01 -7.12 20.26
CA ILE A 61 7.03 -6.34 21.03
C ILE A 61 5.90 -5.92 20.08
N HIS A 62 4.69 -6.39 20.34
CA HIS A 62 3.50 -5.92 19.65
C HIS A 62 2.81 -4.84 20.47
N THR A 63 2.37 -3.78 19.80
CA THR A 63 1.54 -2.74 20.42
C THR A 63 0.10 -2.90 19.98
N ILE A 64 -0.81 -3.09 20.94
CA ILE A 64 -2.25 -3.23 20.70
C ILE A 64 -2.97 -1.95 21.13
N ASN A 65 -4.05 -1.59 20.42
CA ASN A 65 -4.90 -0.46 20.80
C ASN A 65 -6.03 -0.95 21.72
N VAL A 66 -6.06 -0.45 22.95
CA VAL A 66 -6.99 -0.86 24.01
C VAL A 66 -8.45 -0.69 23.59
N ASN A 67 -8.80 0.45 22.97
CA ASN A 67 -10.17 0.72 22.55
C ASN A 67 -10.59 -0.21 21.42
N ASN A 68 -9.70 -0.51 20.48
CA ASN A 68 -9.98 -1.43 19.38
C ASN A 68 -10.22 -2.86 19.91
N CYS A 69 -9.38 -3.32 20.84
CA CYS A 69 -9.57 -4.60 21.54
C CYS A 69 -10.92 -4.68 22.24
N TYR A 70 -11.26 -3.63 23.00
CA TYR A 70 -12.52 -3.57 23.74
C TYR A 70 -13.73 -3.64 22.80
N LYS A 71 -13.75 -2.80 21.75
CA LYS A 71 -14.81 -2.79 20.74
C LYS A 71 -15.01 -4.18 20.12
N PHE A 72 -13.92 -4.84 19.76
CA PHE A 72 -13.96 -6.17 19.15
C PHE A 72 -14.57 -7.23 20.08
N LEU A 73 -14.26 -7.18 21.37
CA LEU A 73 -14.60 -8.23 22.33
C LEU A 73 -15.93 -8.00 23.07
N PHE A 74 -16.36 -6.75 23.23
CA PHE A 74 -17.52 -6.38 24.04
C PHE A 74 -18.64 -5.65 23.29
N GLU A 75 -18.34 -4.77 22.33
CA GLU A 75 -19.37 -3.93 21.68
C GLU A 75 -20.02 -4.60 20.45
N LEU A 76 -19.28 -5.46 19.74
CA LEU A 76 -19.80 -6.08 18.51
C LEU A 76 -20.81 -7.19 18.81
N LYS A 77 -22.10 -6.84 18.69
CA LYS A 77 -23.25 -7.76 18.85
C LYS A 77 -23.52 -8.65 17.63
N SER A 78 -23.14 -8.21 16.42
CA SER A 78 -23.44 -8.86 15.14
C SER A 78 -22.30 -9.78 14.70
N GLN A 79 -22.45 -11.09 14.90
CA GLN A 79 -21.52 -12.12 14.38
C GLN A 79 -21.94 -12.61 12.98
N ARG A 80 -22.46 -11.73 12.10
CA ARG A 80 -22.83 -12.16 10.75
C ARG A 80 -21.58 -12.51 9.96
N LYS A 81 -21.29 -13.82 9.93
CA LYS A 81 -20.25 -14.54 9.17
C LYS A 81 -18.84 -13.97 9.35
N ARG A 82 -18.15 -14.50 10.35
CA ARG A 82 -16.70 -14.36 10.52
C ARG A 82 -16.00 -15.53 9.83
N ALA A 83 -15.31 -15.29 8.73
CA ALA A 83 -14.40 -16.28 8.14
C ALA A 83 -13.01 -16.12 8.77
N ILE A 84 -12.50 -17.19 9.39
CA ILE A 84 -11.13 -17.23 9.92
C ILE A 84 -10.21 -17.51 8.75
N ILE A 85 -9.40 -16.52 8.37
CA ILE A 85 -8.27 -16.79 7.49
C ILE A 85 -7.14 -17.30 8.37
N LYS A 86 -6.56 -18.44 7.99
CA LYS A 86 -5.52 -19.14 8.74
C LYS A 86 -4.40 -18.13 9.08
N ASN A 87 -4.17 -17.94 10.38
CA ASN A 87 -3.22 -17.00 10.98
C ASN A 87 -3.52 -15.50 10.83
N LYS A 88 -4.41 -15.00 11.71
CA LYS A 88 -4.45 -13.64 12.33
C LYS A 88 -5.46 -12.62 11.78
N LEU A 89 -6.36 -12.98 10.86
CA LEU A 89 -7.31 -12.03 10.26
C LEU A 89 -8.75 -12.57 10.24
N TYR A 90 -9.72 -11.73 10.61
CA TYR A 90 -11.15 -12.01 10.39
C TYR A 90 -11.70 -11.11 9.30
N ILE A 91 -12.48 -11.69 8.39
CA ILE A 91 -13.37 -10.93 7.51
C ILE A 91 -14.76 -10.91 8.16
N ALA A 92 -15.30 -9.71 8.37
CA ALA A 92 -16.62 -9.50 8.97
C ALA A 92 -17.48 -8.59 8.09
N LYS A 93 -18.75 -8.97 7.91
CA LYS A 93 -19.77 -8.14 7.26
C LYS A 93 -20.55 -7.39 8.36
N ASN A 94 -20.61 -6.07 8.29
CA ASN A 94 -21.45 -5.30 9.21
C ASN A 94 -22.92 -5.28 8.73
N ASP A 95 -23.80 -4.67 9.54
CA ASP A 95 -25.24 -4.60 9.22
C ASP A 95 -25.54 -3.75 7.97
N SER A 96 -24.58 -2.92 7.53
CA SER A 96 -24.60 -2.16 6.28
C SER A 96 -23.95 -2.90 5.11
N ASP A 97 -23.84 -4.23 5.20
CA ASP A 97 -23.27 -5.13 4.18
C ASP A 97 -21.79 -4.88 3.80
N THR A 98 -21.11 -4.00 4.53
CA THR A 98 -19.72 -3.62 4.30
C THR A 98 -18.79 -4.68 4.87
N VAL A 99 -17.93 -5.21 4.00
CA VAL A 99 -16.91 -6.20 4.37
C VAL A 99 -15.70 -5.47 4.97
N ASN A 100 -15.28 -5.88 6.17
CA ASN A 100 -14.14 -5.32 6.89
C ASN A 100 -13.15 -6.44 7.25
N GLU A 101 -11.87 -6.12 7.24
CA GLU A 101 -10.80 -7.00 7.77
C GLU A 101 -10.41 -6.53 9.17
N TRP A 102 -10.17 -7.49 10.05
CA TRP A 102 -9.72 -7.27 11.43
C TRP A 102 -8.35 -7.87 11.65
N ASP A 103 -7.36 -7.03 11.96
CA ASP A 103 -6.05 -7.47 12.40
C ASP A 103 -6.11 -7.95 13.85
N MET A 104 -6.00 -9.26 14.09
CA MET A 104 -6.08 -9.83 15.43
C MET A 104 -4.87 -9.54 16.33
N ARG A 105 -3.78 -9.00 15.77
CA ARG A 105 -2.65 -8.54 16.59
C ARG A 105 -2.98 -7.20 17.21
N THR A 106 -3.48 -6.26 16.41
CA THR A 106 -3.75 -4.87 16.84
C THR A 106 -5.22 -4.63 17.21
N TYR A 107 -6.07 -5.63 16.97
CA TYR A 107 -7.53 -5.60 16.99
C TYR A 107 -8.14 -4.46 16.17
N SER A 108 -7.39 -3.94 15.19
CA SER A 108 -7.83 -2.83 14.35
C SER A 108 -8.71 -3.32 13.20
N MET A 109 -9.73 -2.52 12.87
CA MET A 109 -10.63 -2.76 11.75
C MET A 109 -10.28 -1.84 10.59
N LYS A 110 -10.27 -2.39 9.38
CA LYS A 110 -10.20 -1.61 8.14
C LYS A 110 -11.28 -2.10 7.17
N PRO A 111 -12.01 -1.20 6.50
CA PRO A 111 -12.88 -1.59 5.39
C PRO A 111 -12.06 -2.34 4.35
N LEU A 112 -12.62 -3.42 3.80
CA LEU A 112 -11.98 -4.17 2.72
C LEU A 112 -11.77 -3.25 1.51
N SER A 113 -12.71 -2.35 1.25
CA SER A 113 -12.59 -1.29 0.23
C SER A 113 -11.41 -0.33 0.48
N LYS A 114 -10.96 -0.17 1.73
CA LYS A 114 -9.78 0.63 2.10
C LYS A 114 -8.48 -0.20 2.14
N LEU A 115 -8.54 -1.52 1.92
CA LEU A 115 -7.40 -2.43 1.97
C LEU A 115 -6.79 -2.77 0.59
N GLY A 116 -7.27 -2.10 -0.45
CA GLY A 116 -6.85 -2.33 -1.83
C GLY A 116 -7.94 -3.08 -2.56
N SER A 117 -8.59 -2.40 -3.49
CA SER A 117 -9.44 -2.99 -4.51
C SER A 117 -8.67 -4.13 -5.20
N VAL A 118 -9.24 -5.33 -5.24
CA VAL A 118 -8.77 -6.38 -6.15
C VAL A 118 -8.81 -5.77 -7.55
N VAL A 119 -7.65 -5.64 -8.18
CA VAL A 119 -7.59 -5.12 -9.55
C VAL A 119 -7.94 -6.26 -10.48
N ILE A 120 -9.10 -6.14 -11.10
CA ILE A 120 -9.47 -6.96 -12.24
C ILE A 120 -8.73 -6.34 -13.44
N LEU A 121 -7.80 -7.12 -13.98
CA LEU A 121 -7.12 -6.79 -15.25
C LEU A 121 -8.07 -7.13 -16.39
N ASP A 122 -8.08 -6.31 -17.42
CA ASP A 122 -8.73 -6.68 -18.68
C ASP A 122 -7.96 -7.85 -19.31
N GLU A 123 -8.60 -8.65 -20.17
CA GLU A 123 -7.96 -9.83 -20.79
C GLU A 123 -6.71 -9.46 -21.61
N ASP A 124 -6.66 -8.25 -22.16
CA ASP A 124 -5.56 -7.72 -22.96
C ASP A 124 -4.61 -6.80 -22.18
N GLU A 125 -4.77 -6.72 -20.86
CA GLU A 125 -3.99 -5.84 -20.02
C GLU A 125 -2.70 -6.49 -19.53
N GLU A 126 -1.60 -6.05 -20.11
CA GLU A 126 -0.27 -6.47 -19.72
C GLU A 126 0.22 -5.65 -18.53
N VAL A 127 0.74 -6.34 -17.51
CA VAL A 127 1.37 -5.71 -16.34
C VAL A 127 2.86 -6.04 -16.33
N ARG A 128 3.70 -5.01 -16.19
CA ARG A 128 5.16 -5.14 -16.08
C ARG A 128 5.68 -4.49 -14.80
N GLN A 129 6.78 -5.03 -14.30
CA GLN A 129 7.46 -4.53 -13.11
C GLN A 129 8.45 -3.41 -13.46
N LEU A 130 8.63 -2.46 -12.53
CA LEU A 130 9.69 -1.47 -12.62
C LEU A 130 11.02 -2.10 -12.18
N GLU A 131 12.02 -2.05 -13.06
CA GLU A 131 13.35 -2.64 -12.86
C GLU A 131 14.42 -1.59 -12.49
N PRO A 132 15.56 -1.99 -11.90
CA PRO A 132 16.60 -1.06 -11.46
C PRO A 132 17.13 -0.12 -12.56
N HIS A 133 17.29 -0.61 -13.79
CA HIS A 133 17.78 0.21 -14.91
C HIS A 133 16.78 1.29 -15.33
N HIS A 134 15.47 1.01 -15.23
CA HIS A 134 14.43 2.02 -15.43
C HIS A 134 14.54 3.13 -14.39
N VAL A 135 14.76 2.78 -13.11
CA VAL A 135 14.93 3.75 -12.03
C VAL A 135 16.13 4.64 -12.29
N LYS A 136 17.29 4.06 -12.65
CA LYS A 136 18.50 4.84 -13.00
C LYS A 136 18.23 5.84 -14.13
N ALA A 137 17.59 5.39 -15.21
CA ALA A 137 17.24 6.25 -16.33
C ALA A 137 16.25 7.37 -15.94
N LEU A 138 15.29 7.07 -15.07
CA LEU A 138 14.33 8.03 -14.55
C LEU A 138 14.98 9.08 -13.64
N LEU A 139 15.94 8.69 -12.81
CA LEU A 139 16.74 9.60 -11.96
C LEU A 139 17.65 10.50 -12.80
N ALA A 140 18.28 9.96 -13.84
CA ALA A 140 19.11 10.73 -14.76
C ALA A 140 18.33 11.87 -15.45
N GLN A 141 17.00 11.76 -15.52
CA GLN A 141 16.14 12.79 -16.07
C GLN A 141 15.78 13.92 -15.08
N THR A 142 16.03 13.79 -13.76
CA THR A 142 15.53 14.75 -12.75
C THR A 142 16.54 15.81 -12.32
N ASN A 143 17.70 15.94 -12.99
CA ASN A 143 18.82 16.84 -12.60
C ASN A 143 19.24 16.72 -11.13
N SER A 144 18.78 15.70 -10.43
CA SER A 144 19.04 15.50 -9.00
C SER A 144 20.39 14.81 -8.89
N LYS A 145 21.37 15.49 -8.27
CA LYS A 145 22.64 14.85 -7.88
C LYS A 145 22.36 13.80 -6.82
N ILE A 146 22.14 12.57 -7.25
CA ILE A 146 21.90 11.41 -6.39
C ILE A 146 23.11 10.50 -6.58
N ASN A 147 23.76 10.10 -5.48
CA ASN A 147 24.83 9.13 -5.55
C ASN A 147 24.22 7.74 -5.78
N ASP A 148 24.82 6.92 -6.64
CA ASP A 148 24.32 5.58 -6.94
C ASP A 148 24.25 4.70 -5.67
N ASP A 149 25.15 4.94 -4.71
CA ASP A 149 25.19 4.25 -3.41
C ASP A 149 24.01 4.59 -2.48
N ASP A 150 23.31 5.70 -2.75
CA ASP A 150 22.15 6.14 -1.97
C ASP A 150 20.86 5.41 -2.38
N ILE A 151 20.87 4.69 -3.52
CA ILE A 151 19.72 3.97 -4.05
C ILE A 151 19.53 2.69 -3.24
N ASN A 152 18.54 2.67 -2.35
CA ASN A 152 18.20 1.47 -1.61
C ASN A 152 17.33 0.55 -2.48
N GLU A 153 17.98 -0.40 -3.17
CA GLU A 153 17.34 -1.32 -4.12
C GLU A 153 16.33 -2.29 -3.49
N SER A 154 16.41 -2.58 -2.18
CA SER A 154 15.73 -3.77 -1.64
C SER A 154 14.23 -3.64 -1.42
N ASP A 155 13.69 -2.46 -1.12
CA ASP A 155 12.39 -2.40 -0.43
C ASP A 155 11.30 -1.47 -0.98
N MET A 156 11.54 -0.63 -2.01
CA MET A 156 10.54 0.41 -2.38
C MET A 156 10.03 0.47 -3.82
N TYR A 157 10.77 0.01 -4.83
CA TYR A 157 10.27 -0.07 -6.21
C TYR A 157 10.16 -1.50 -6.77
N SER A 158 10.72 -2.49 -6.08
CA SER A 158 10.56 -3.93 -6.39
C SER A 158 9.10 -4.40 -6.35
N TYR A 159 8.20 -3.60 -5.78
CA TYR A 159 6.77 -3.87 -5.71
C TYR A 159 5.93 -2.95 -6.60
N LEU A 160 6.58 -2.07 -7.38
CA LEU A 160 5.89 -1.18 -8.30
C LEU A 160 5.72 -1.88 -9.65
N LYS A 161 4.47 -1.96 -10.09
CA LYS A 161 4.08 -2.48 -11.39
C LYS A 161 3.29 -1.41 -12.15
N VAL A 162 3.31 -1.50 -13.46
CA VAL A 162 2.53 -0.65 -14.35
C VAL A 162 1.82 -1.51 -15.38
N SER A 163 0.66 -1.04 -15.85
CA SER A 163 -0.08 -1.70 -16.92
C SER A 163 -0.04 -0.90 -18.22
N ASN A 164 -0.18 -1.59 -19.35
CA ASN A 164 -0.30 -0.98 -20.67
C ASN A 164 -1.58 -0.13 -20.84
N LYS A 165 -2.57 -0.24 -19.93
CA LYS A 165 -3.79 0.59 -19.87
C LYS A 165 -3.63 1.86 -19.03
N GLY A 166 -2.40 2.17 -18.62
CA GLY A 166 -2.12 3.42 -17.91
C GLY A 166 -2.36 3.34 -16.39
N ARG A 167 -2.31 2.14 -15.81
CA ARG A 167 -2.51 1.92 -14.37
C ARG A 167 -1.16 1.80 -13.67
N LEU A 168 -0.97 2.56 -12.59
CA LEU A 168 0.17 2.40 -11.68
C LEU A 168 -0.29 1.53 -10.50
N MET A 169 0.43 0.44 -10.25
CA MET A 169 0.08 -0.55 -9.24
C MET A 169 1.23 -0.63 -8.23
N TYR A 170 0.92 -0.43 -6.95
CA TYR A 170 1.90 -0.59 -5.87
C TYR A 170 1.44 -1.74 -4.98
N GLY A 171 2.19 -2.83 -5.02
CA GLY A 171 2.00 -3.95 -4.11
C GLY A 171 2.54 -3.56 -2.75
N THR A 172 1.69 -3.32 -1.76
CA THR A 172 2.16 -3.61 -0.41
C THR A 172 2.23 -5.12 -0.30
N VAL A 173 3.41 -5.69 -0.14
CA VAL A 173 3.54 -7.05 0.37
C VAL A 173 3.08 -7.03 1.82
N PHE A 174 1.94 -7.69 2.13
CA PHE A 174 1.72 -8.15 3.49
C PHE A 174 2.31 -9.54 3.46
N ASN A 175 3.58 -9.62 3.85
CA ASN A 175 4.28 -10.86 4.15
C ASN A 175 4.48 -11.84 2.96
N LYS A 176 5.66 -11.76 2.35
CA LYS A 176 6.21 -12.62 1.27
C LYS A 176 6.11 -14.14 1.54
N LYS A 177 5.75 -14.57 2.75
CA LYS A 177 5.71 -15.99 3.17
C LYS A 177 4.34 -16.67 3.20
N LEU A 178 3.19 -15.98 3.15
CA LEU A 178 1.96 -16.62 3.69
C LEU A 178 0.61 -16.46 2.96
N THR A 179 0.46 -15.66 1.90
CA THR A 179 -0.86 -15.50 1.23
C THR A 179 -0.91 -15.85 -0.25
N GLY A 180 0.17 -16.41 -0.81
CA GLY A 180 0.29 -16.45 -2.27
C GLY A 180 0.40 -15.05 -2.86
N LEU A 181 0.80 -15.00 -4.13
CA LEU A 181 1.05 -13.78 -4.89
C LEU A 181 -0.27 -13.05 -5.15
N HIS A 182 -0.69 -12.17 -4.24
CA HIS A 182 -1.71 -11.19 -4.56
C HIS A 182 -1.10 -9.79 -4.51
N ASP A 183 -0.99 -9.20 -5.69
CA ASP A 183 -0.65 -7.79 -5.86
C ASP A 183 -1.79 -6.96 -5.27
N ARG A 184 -1.50 -6.23 -4.18
CA ARG A 184 -2.35 -5.11 -3.81
C ARG A 184 -2.14 -4.00 -4.84
N SER A 185 -3.20 -3.29 -5.20
CA SER A 185 -3.07 -2.11 -6.04
C SER A 185 -4.06 -1.05 -5.60
N HIS A 186 -3.55 0.17 -5.47
CA HIS A 186 -4.36 1.37 -5.51
C HIS A 186 -4.45 1.78 -6.98
N THR A 187 -5.51 1.32 -7.67
CA THR A 187 -5.87 1.84 -8.99
C THR A 187 -6.43 3.24 -8.82
N ALA A 188 -5.55 4.23 -8.84
CA ALA A 188 -5.95 5.57 -9.24
C ALA A 188 -4.96 6.07 -10.29
N PRO A 189 -5.44 6.71 -11.37
CA PRO A 189 -4.57 7.43 -12.30
C PRO A 189 -3.99 8.64 -11.55
N TYR A 190 -2.97 8.40 -10.72
CA TYR A 190 -2.24 9.47 -10.07
C TYR A 190 -1.43 10.21 -11.13
N LYS A 191 -1.54 11.55 -11.16
CA LYS A 191 -0.71 12.39 -12.05
C LYS A 191 0.79 12.17 -11.77
N CYS A 192 1.15 11.92 -10.51
CA CYS A 192 2.51 11.68 -10.05
C CYS A 192 2.53 10.70 -8.86
N HIS A 193 3.65 10.02 -8.66
CA HIS A 193 3.91 9.08 -7.58
C HIS A 193 5.22 9.45 -6.88
N ASN A 194 5.21 9.46 -5.55
CA ASN A 194 6.41 9.72 -4.76
C ASN A 194 7.13 8.40 -4.49
N LEU A 195 8.22 8.17 -5.21
CA LEU A 195 9.11 7.03 -4.97
C LEU A 195 10.11 7.44 -3.89
N LYS A 196 10.12 6.75 -2.73
CA LYS A 196 11.26 6.89 -1.82
C LYS A 196 12.34 5.94 -2.29
N ILE A 197 13.34 6.52 -2.96
CA ILE A 197 14.43 5.78 -3.60
C ILE A 197 15.68 5.79 -2.72
N ILE A 198 15.79 6.80 -1.84
CA ILE A 198 16.95 7.05 -0.99
C ILE A 198 16.48 7.05 0.47
N LYS A 199 17.36 6.61 1.39
CA LYS A 199 17.16 6.74 2.84
C LYS A 199 16.78 8.20 3.16
N ASP A 200 15.53 8.39 3.56
CA ASP A 200 14.92 9.68 3.94
C ASP A 200 14.69 10.72 2.81
N LYS A 201 14.82 10.37 1.52
CA LYS A 201 14.39 11.25 0.40
C LYS A 201 13.34 10.58 -0.49
N SER A 202 12.34 11.37 -0.86
CA SER A 202 11.29 11.00 -1.81
C SER A 202 11.46 11.79 -3.11
N ILE A 203 11.36 11.11 -4.25
CA ILE A 203 11.43 11.72 -5.58
C ILE A 203 10.06 11.60 -6.21
N THR A 204 9.52 12.73 -6.64
CA THR A 204 8.24 12.77 -7.34
C THR A 204 8.45 12.39 -8.80
N MET A 205 7.75 11.36 -9.25
CA MET A 205 7.83 10.80 -10.60
C MET A 205 6.46 10.83 -11.26
N TYR A 206 6.36 11.35 -12.47
CA TYR A 206 5.09 11.34 -13.20
C TYR A 206 4.73 9.93 -13.67
N ALA A 207 3.47 9.53 -13.50
CA ALA A 207 3.05 8.15 -13.76
C ALA A 207 3.25 7.73 -15.23
N HIS A 208 3.00 8.64 -16.18
CA HIS A 208 3.25 8.40 -17.60
C HIS A 208 4.74 8.12 -17.91
N ARG A 209 5.69 8.71 -17.15
CA ARG A 209 7.13 8.43 -17.33
C ARG A 209 7.49 7.03 -16.85
N ILE A 210 6.89 6.60 -15.74
CA ILE A 210 7.07 5.25 -15.20
C ILE A 210 6.52 4.21 -16.20
N MET A 211 5.35 4.47 -16.79
CA MET A 211 4.77 3.56 -17.79
C MET A 211 5.60 3.52 -19.07
N ALA A 212 5.93 4.68 -19.62
CA ALA A 212 6.70 4.78 -20.85
C ALA A 212 8.11 4.19 -20.70
N ILE A 213 8.79 4.37 -19.56
CA ILE A 213 10.13 3.78 -19.40
C ILE A 213 10.08 2.25 -19.35
N VAL A 214 9.00 1.67 -18.79
CA VAL A 214 8.84 0.22 -18.63
C VAL A 214 8.42 -0.46 -19.93
N PHE A 215 7.49 0.15 -20.67
CA PHE A 215 6.94 -0.47 -21.88
C PHE A 215 7.63 0.00 -23.18
N LEU A 216 8.12 1.23 -23.21
CA LEU A 216 8.76 1.87 -24.37
C LEU A 216 10.28 2.05 -24.17
N TRP A 217 10.90 1.16 -23.40
CA TRP A 217 12.34 1.21 -23.09
C TRP A 217 13.21 1.30 -24.35
N LYS A 218 12.89 0.55 -25.40
CA LYS A 218 13.64 0.56 -26.67
C LYS A 218 13.60 1.92 -27.36
N GLU A 219 12.47 2.62 -27.32
CA GLU A 219 12.35 3.97 -27.89
C GLU A 219 13.23 4.97 -27.11
N TYR A 220 13.21 4.85 -25.78
CA TYR A 220 14.07 5.65 -24.91
C TYR A 220 15.56 5.43 -25.21
N GLN A 221 15.99 4.17 -25.35
CA GLN A 221 17.37 3.83 -25.71
C GLN A 221 17.74 4.37 -27.09
N ALA A 222 16.85 4.24 -28.08
CA ALA A 222 17.11 4.76 -29.42
C ALA A 222 17.35 6.28 -29.45
N LEU A 223 16.74 7.05 -28.54
CA LEU A 223 17.03 8.48 -28.39
C LEU A 223 18.40 8.73 -27.76
N LEU A 224 18.79 7.93 -26.76
CA LEU A 224 20.13 7.99 -26.18
C LEU A 224 21.22 7.63 -27.21
N ASP A 225 20.99 6.61 -28.03
CA ASP A 225 21.91 6.18 -29.09
C ASP A 225 22.09 7.27 -30.16
N LYS A 226 21.06 8.10 -30.37
CA LYS A 226 21.12 9.32 -31.21
C LYS A 226 21.80 10.50 -30.53
N GLY A 227 22.28 10.34 -29.30
CA GLY A 227 22.98 11.38 -28.55
C GLY A 227 22.06 12.38 -27.85
N VAL A 228 20.75 12.11 -27.71
CA VAL A 228 19.85 13.00 -26.96
C VAL A 228 20.11 12.84 -25.45
N PRO A 229 20.47 13.90 -24.72
CA PRO A 229 20.70 13.80 -23.27
C PRO A 229 19.43 13.42 -22.51
N HIS A 230 19.56 12.64 -21.42
CA HIS A 230 18.44 12.19 -20.59
C HIS A 230 17.46 13.32 -20.22
N HIS A 231 17.95 14.48 -19.79
CA HIS A 231 17.14 15.62 -19.35
C HIS A 231 16.37 16.32 -20.49
N LEU A 232 16.66 15.99 -21.76
CA LEU A 232 15.95 16.47 -22.95
C LEU A 232 15.01 15.41 -23.56
N ILE A 233 14.93 14.22 -22.97
CA ILE A 233 13.99 13.17 -23.38
C ILE A 233 12.73 13.29 -22.53
N VAL A 234 11.57 13.42 -23.18
CA VAL A 234 10.27 13.61 -22.54
C VAL A 234 9.23 12.64 -23.11
N VAL A 235 8.22 12.32 -22.31
CA VAL A 235 7.06 11.57 -22.80
C VAL A 235 6.07 12.53 -23.44
N HIS A 236 5.62 12.21 -24.65
CA HIS A 236 4.56 12.91 -25.34
C HIS A 236 3.25 12.11 -25.27
N HIS A 237 2.13 12.83 -25.12
CA HIS A 237 0.77 12.29 -25.23
C HIS A 237 0.23 12.60 -26.62
N ARG A 238 0.05 11.58 -27.46
CA ARG A 238 -0.34 11.73 -28.88
C ARG A 238 -1.68 12.47 -29.04
N ASP A 239 -2.62 12.25 -28.15
CA ASP A 239 -3.94 12.90 -28.12
C ASP A 239 -3.97 14.26 -27.39
N ALA A 240 -2.82 14.76 -26.92
CA ALA A 240 -2.67 15.93 -26.06
C ALA A 240 -3.43 15.87 -24.70
N ASN A 241 -4.07 14.76 -24.37
CA ASN A 241 -4.78 14.54 -23.11
C ASN A 241 -3.85 13.90 -22.07
N LYS A 242 -3.36 14.74 -21.15
CA LYS A 242 -2.45 14.34 -20.06
C LYS A 242 -3.03 13.33 -19.05
N HIS A 243 -4.34 13.05 -19.14
CA HIS A 243 -5.01 12.04 -18.32
C HIS A 243 -5.08 10.67 -19.00
N ASN A 244 -4.89 10.60 -20.32
CA ASN A 244 -4.91 9.36 -21.07
C ASN A 244 -3.52 8.72 -21.07
N ASN A 245 -3.23 7.92 -20.06
CA ASN A 245 -1.94 7.24 -19.94
C ASN A 245 -1.91 5.85 -20.60
N ASN A 246 -2.86 5.52 -21.48
CA ASN A 246 -2.77 4.30 -22.26
C ASN A 246 -1.46 4.26 -23.02
N LEU A 247 -0.81 3.09 -23.05
CA LEU A 247 0.50 2.93 -23.68
C LEU A 247 0.48 3.36 -25.15
N SER A 248 -0.60 3.06 -25.87
CA SER A 248 -0.78 3.46 -27.27
C SER A 248 -0.81 4.99 -27.47
N ASN A 249 -1.10 5.75 -26.41
CA ASN A 249 -1.13 7.20 -26.43
C ASN A 249 0.20 7.84 -26.01
N LEU A 250 1.17 7.06 -25.54
CA LEU A 250 2.46 7.57 -25.07
C LEU A 250 3.56 7.30 -26.09
N GLU A 251 4.55 8.18 -26.13
CA GLU A 251 5.81 7.97 -26.86
C GLU A 251 6.96 8.74 -26.23
N TRP A 252 8.19 8.27 -26.42
CA TRP A 252 9.38 9.03 -26.06
C TRP A 252 9.82 9.92 -27.22
N VAL A 253 10.04 11.20 -26.93
CA VAL A 253 10.53 12.18 -27.91
C VAL A 253 11.55 13.11 -27.26
N SER A 254 12.32 13.82 -28.08
CA SER A 254 13.09 14.97 -27.62
C SER A 254 12.18 16.16 -27.29
N THR A 255 12.64 17.06 -26.42
CA THR A 255 11.95 18.34 -26.15
C THR A 255 11.68 19.16 -27.42
N ALA A 256 12.60 19.10 -28.40
CA ALA A 256 12.46 19.77 -29.69
C ALA A 256 11.28 19.22 -30.51
N GLU A 257 11.14 17.89 -30.56
CA GLU A 257 10.03 17.21 -31.23
C GLU A 257 8.71 17.47 -30.50
N ASN A 258 8.69 17.37 -29.17
CA ASN A 258 7.50 17.67 -28.38
C ASN A 258 6.98 19.10 -28.62
N ASN A 259 7.89 20.08 -28.72
CA ASN A 259 7.56 21.47 -29.05
C ASN A 259 7.05 21.64 -30.48
N ARG A 260 7.46 20.77 -31.42
CA ARG A 260 6.92 20.74 -32.78
C ARG A 260 5.49 20.19 -32.79
N HIS A 261 5.26 19.06 -32.13
CA HIS A 261 3.91 18.47 -31.98
C HIS A 261 2.92 19.44 -31.34
N ALA A 262 3.34 20.16 -30.29
CA ALA A 262 2.50 21.18 -29.67
C ALA A 262 2.08 22.29 -30.64
N ARG A 263 3.03 22.79 -31.47
CA ARG A 263 2.74 23.82 -32.47
C ARG A 263 1.79 23.33 -33.55
N GLU A 264 1.98 22.11 -34.03
CA GLU A 264 1.11 21.48 -35.04
C GLU A 264 -0.31 21.29 -34.50
N TYR A 265 -0.45 20.81 -33.25
CA TYR A 265 -1.75 20.64 -32.60
C TYR A 265 -2.55 21.95 -32.52
N TYR A 266 -1.94 23.04 -32.03
CA TYR A 266 -2.64 24.32 -31.93
C TYR A 266 -2.96 24.93 -33.31
N LYS A 267 -2.10 24.72 -34.31
CA LYS A 267 -2.37 25.17 -35.68
C LYS A 267 -3.62 24.49 -36.25
N ASN A 268 -3.74 23.17 -36.08
CA ASN A 268 -4.87 22.41 -36.61
C ASN A 268 -6.17 22.73 -35.86
N LYS A 269 -6.10 22.87 -34.53
CA LYS A 269 -7.26 23.25 -33.71
C LYS A 269 -7.86 24.60 -34.14
N HIS A 270 -7.03 25.58 -34.47
CA HIS A 270 -7.50 26.88 -34.96
C HIS A 270 -8.07 26.84 -36.39
N ILE A 271 -7.74 25.83 -37.20
CA ILE A 271 -8.36 25.64 -38.52
C ILE A 271 -9.77 25.05 -38.35
N ASP A 272 -9.95 24.11 -37.42
CA ASP A 272 -11.25 23.48 -37.15
C ASP A 272 -12.25 24.43 -36.45
N GLU A 273 -11.77 25.45 -35.71
CA GLU A 273 -12.63 26.47 -35.06
C GLU A 273 -13.05 27.60 -36.02
N ASN A 274 -12.45 27.70 -37.20
CA ASN A 274 -12.73 28.74 -38.21
C ASN A 274 -13.42 28.20 -39.48
N ASN A 275 -13.80 26.92 -39.50
CA ASN A 275 -14.61 26.28 -40.53
C ASN A 275 -15.96 25.83 -39.94
#